data_AF-A0A8S3SQ50-F1
#
_entry.id   AF-A0A8S3SQ50-F1
#
_cell.length_a   1.000
_cell.length_b   1.000
_cell.length_c   1.000
_cell.angle_alpha   90.00
_cell.angle_beta   90.00
_cell.angle_gamma   90.00
#
_symmetry.space_group_name_H-M   'P 1'
#
loop_
_entity.id
_entity.type
_entity.pdbx_description
1 polymer ?
#
loop_
_entity_poly.entity_id
_entity_poly.type
_entity_poly.pdbx_seq_one_letter_code
_entity_poly.pdbx_strand_id
1 'polypeptide(L)'
;MSKQPVPKTTGTKPKQTIGAGRASPAGRGAPSGRGSPAGRGAPSGRGKAVLPRGMQPIAMKKQDGMLVPEGYTMRKIEPAKNYDVVSFARAMNQDFAPRLKKLFDPEVEAALTAQKTGIYIGWRCPEFKHDCQRVNDYSKCFCGHLLNGHANYTGKSVQVPCRQGGCKCKGFAWIPSRPEDVGEFWHQRRRDFDPSTWRAKCRCKHTHEEHEPTGMRRCRSRGCSCGHFDSNFLCAACDNHWERHDTFFETEDIRRQDGLPVGTDYIPFAEMPDLRNIALTGDENDDSKYLALTQGEGSIPQSNRPMGNDTPVNFGGNKSGFKPVYD
;
A
#
# COMPACT_ATOMS: atom_id res chain seq x y z
N MET A 1 57.95 -23.81 3.86
CA MET A 1 57.84 -25.29 4.05
C MET A 1 56.90 -25.48 5.23
N SER A 2 55.72 -26.08 5.18
CA SER A 2 55.15 -27.02 4.23
C SER A 2 53.64 -26.78 4.15
N LYS A 3 53.11 -26.92 2.93
CA LYS A 3 51.70 -26.86 2.58
C LYS A 3 50.97 -28.04 3.21
N GLN A 4 49.78 -27.81 3.77
CA GLN A 4 48.77 -28.85 3.97
C GLN A 4 47.59 -28.64 2.99
N PRO A 5 46.92 -29.72 2.57
CA PRO A 5 46.20 -29.76 1.31
C PRO A 5 44.71 -29.46 1.44
N VAL A 6 44.20 -28.80 0.40
CA VAL A 6 42.78 -28.53 0.13
C VAL A 6 42.09 -29.84 -0.29
N PRO A 7 40.95 -30.24 0.30
CA PRO A 7 40.11 -31.28 -0.28
C PRO A 7 39.25 -30.70 -1.41
N LYS A 8 39.46 -31.24 -2.62
CA LYS A 8 38.55 -31.11 -3.77
C LYS A 8 37.31 -31.96 -3.51
N THR A 9 36.13 -31.36 -3.48
CA THR A 9 34.86 -32.09 -3.66
C THR A 9 34.15 -31.60 -4.90
N THR A 10 33.97 -32.57 -5.77
CA THR A 10 33.30 -32.61 -7.06
C THR A 10 31.88 -32.03 -7.03
N GLY A 11 31.56 -31.26 -8.08
CA GLY A 11 30.22 -30.76 -8.32
C GLY A 11 29.26 -31.85 -8.80
N THR A 12 28.00 -31.69 -8.43
CA THR A 12 26.88 -32.43 -9.03
C THR A 12 25.66 -31.50 -9.09
N LYS A 13 25.32 -31.08 -10.32
CA LYS A 13 24.06 -30.40 -10.65
C LYS A 13 22.89 -31.39 -10.49
N PRO A 14 21.71 -30.99 -9.99
CA PRO A 14 20.50 -31.75 -10.20
C PRO A 14 20.01 -31.59 -11.64
N LYS A 15 19.75 -32.74 -12.23
CA LYS A 15 19.41 -33.01 -13.62
C LYS A 15 17.95 -32.62 -13.88
N GLN A 16 17.73 -31.83 -14.94
CA GLN A 16 16.42 -31.67 -15.57
C GLN A 16 15.94 -33.03 -16.09
N THR A 17 14.73 -33.44 -15.73
CA THR A 17 14.01 -34.54 -16.40
C THR A 17 12.94 -33.97 -17.30
N ILE A 18 13.14 -34.23 -18.58
CA ILE A 18 12.29 -33.93 -19.73
C ILE A 18 11.16 -34.98 -19.76
N GLY A 19 9.92 -34.53 -19.85
CA GLY A 19 8.77 -35.34 -20.23
C GLY A 19 8.04 -34.67 -21.39
N ALA A 20 8.29 -35.17 -22.61
CA ALA A 20 7.43 -34.94 -23.79
C ALA A 20 6.11 -35.72 -23.60
N GLY A 21 4.95 -35.34 -24.13
CA GLY A 21 4.52 -34.21 -24.93
C GLY A 21 3.04 -34.43 -25.29
N ARG A 22 2.35 -33.40 -25.78
CA ARG A 22 1.26 -33.53 -26.75
C ARG A 22 1.09 -32.21 -27.50
N ALA A 23 1.38 -32.27 -28.78
CA ALA A 23 1.40 -31.17 -29.72
C ALA A 23 0.01 -30.87 -30.28
N SER A 24 -0.26 -29.58 -30.48
CA SER A 24 -1.30 -29.05 -31.36
C SER A 24 -0.92 -29.27 -32.84
N PRO A 25 -1.88 -29.47 -33.74
CA PRO A 25 -1.64 -29.29 -35.17
C PRO A 25 -2.14 -27.92 -35.63
N ALA A 26 -1.26 -27.19 -36.32
CA ALA A 26 -1.63 -26.13 -37.24
C ALA A 26 -1.82 -26.73 -38.64
N GLY A 27 -2.89 -26.33 -39.34
CA GLY A 27 -3.13 -26.63 -40.75
C GLY A 27 -3.65 -25.38 -41.46
N ARG A 28 -2.95 -24.99 -42.51
CA ARG A 28 -3.14 -23.77 -43.33
C ARG A 28 -4.31 -23.93 -44.31
N GLY A 29 -4.89 -22.80 -44.74
CA GLY A 29 -5.65 -22.71 -45.99
C GLY A 29 -6.52 -21.46 -46.12
N ALA A 30 -6.03 -20.44 -46.83
CA ALA A 30 -6.89 -19.40 -47.44
C ALA A 30 -7.52 -19.96 -48.73
N PRO A 31 -8.68 -19.42 -49.17
CA PRO A 31 -8.58 -18.49 -50.30
C PRO A 31 -9.58 -17.31 -50.30
N SER A 32 -9.13 -16.26 -51.00
CA SER A 32 -9.80 -15.18 -51.76
C SER A 32 -11.32 -15.00 -51.72
N GLY A 33 -11.72 -13.72 -51.74
CA GLY A 33 -13.11 -13.28 -51.66
C GLY A 33 -13.95 -13.40 -52.93
N ARG A 34 -15.24 -13.06 -52.76
CA ARG A 34 -16.18 -12.54 -53.77
C ARG A 34 -17.49 -12.14 -53.09
N GLY A 35 -17.93 -10.91 -53.37
CA GLY A 35 -19.36 -10.58 -53.56
C GLY A 35 -20.17 -10.13 -52.34
N SER A 36 -20.37 -8.82 -52.22
CA SER A 36 -21.55 -8.25 -51.57
C SER A 36 -22.83 -8.64 -52.35
N PRO A 37 -23.95 -8.92 -51.67
CA PRO A 37 -25.26 -8.66 -52.22
C PRO A 37 -25.93 -7.49 -51.48
N ALA A 38 -26.45 -6.58 -52.29
CA ALA A 38 -27.21 -5.42 -51.89
C ALA A 38 -28.53 -5.78 -51.16
N GLY A 39 -28.89 -4.90 -50.23
CA GLY A 39 -30.21 -4.53 -49.71
C GLY A 39 -31.39 -5.51 -49.79
N ARG A 40 -31.95 -5.84 -48.62
CA ARG A 40 -33.41 -5.92 -48.40
C ARG A 40 -33.74 -5.32 -47.03
N GLY A 41 -34.76 -4.47 -47.00
CA GLY A 41 -35.05 -3.53 -45.92
C GLY A 41 -35.47 -4.16 -44.59
N ALA A 42 -35.13 -3.44 -43.51
CA ALA A 42 -35.60 -3.72 -42.16
C ALA A 42 -37.08 -3.33 -42.00
N PRO A 43 -37.95 -4.21 -41.46
CA PRO A 43 -39.27 -3.79 -41.06
C PRO A 43 -39.20 -3.04 -39.72
N SER A 44 -39.69 -1.81 -39.72
CA SER A 44 -39.99 -1.00 -38.55
C SER A 44 -41.01 -1.71 -37.66
N GLY A 45 -40.56 -2.40 -36.61
CA GLY A 45 -41.40 -2.99 -35.57
C GLY A 45 -41.15 -2.33 -34.22
N ARG A 46 -42.15 -1.61 -33.69
CA ARG A 46 -42.17 -1.13 -32.29
C ARG A 46 -42.23 -2.31 -31.33
N GLY A 47 -41.09 -2.89 -30.98
CA GLY A 47 -40.99 -3.88 -29.90
C GLY A 47 -41.03 -3.19 -28.53
N LYS A 48 -42.15 -3.30 -27.80
CA LYS A 48 -42.15 -3.00 -26.36
C LYS A 48 -41.34 -4.09 -25.65
N ALA A 49 -40.33 -3.69 -24.89
CA ALA A 49 -39.59 -4.62 -24.02
C ALA A 49 -40.57 -5.25 -23.01
N VAL A 50 -40.64 -6.58 -23.00
CA VAL A 50 -41.48 -7.34 -22.06
C VAL A 50 -40.74 -7.41 -20.72
N LEU A 51 -41.32 -6.82 -19.67
CA LEU A 51 -40.78 -6.92 -18.31
C LEU A 51 -41.14 -8.28 -17.68
N PRO A 52 -40.25 -8.89 -16.87
CA PRO A 52 -40.54 -10.14 -16.16
C PRO A 52 -41.75 -10.00 -15.22
N ARG A 53 -42.55 -11.08 -15.10
CA ARG A 53 -43.72 -11.14 -14.21
C ARG A 53 -43.31 -10.79 -12.77
N GLY A 54 -43.93 -9.76 -12.20
CA GLY A 54 -43.71 -9.31 -10.81
C GLY A 54 -42.85 -8.05 -10.67
N MET A 55 -42.23 -7.56 -11.74
CA MET A 55 -41.49 -6.29 -11.72
C MET A 55 -42.44 -5.13 -12.09
N GLN A 56 -42.81 -4.31 -11.11
CA GLN A 56 -43.52 -3.06 -11.40
C GLN A 56 -42.54 -2.09 -12.07
N PRO A 57 -42.96 -1.34 -13.12
CA PRO A 57 -42.12 -0.30 -13.70
C PRO A 57 -41.78 0.74 -12.63
N ILE A 58 -40.49 1.02 -12.45
CA ILE A 58 -40.05 2.08 -11.55
C ILE A 58 -40.59 3.40 -12.10
N ALA A 59 -41.38 4.11 -11.30
CA ALA A 59 -41.93 5.41 -11.69
C ALA A 59 -40.78 6.37 -12.00
N MET A 60 -40.90 7.15 -13.08
CA MET A 60 -39.86 8.08 -13.54
C MET A 60 -40.38 9.50 -13.40
N LYS A 61 -39.66 10.36 -12.69
CA LYS A 61 -39.90 11.80 -12.61
C LYS A 61 -38.96 12.55 -13.56
N LYS A 62 -39.40 13.67 -14.13
CA LYS A 62 -38.51 14.54 -14.91
C LYS A 62 -37.90 15.59 -13.99
N GLN A 63 -36.58 15.65 -13.91
CA GLN A 63 -35.84 16.63 -13.12
C GLN A 63 -34.73 17.22 -14.01
N ASP A 64 -34.68 18.55 -14.14
CA ASP A 64 -33.69 19.28 -14.96
C ASP A 64 -33.53 18.74 -16.39
N GLY A 65 -34.64 18.33 -17.01
CA GLY A 65 -34.65 17.78 -18.38
C GLY A 65 -34.34 16.28 -18.49
N MET A 66 -33.92 15.63 -17.41
CA MET A 66 -33.59 14.20 -17.35
C MET A 66 -34.69 13.36 -16.69
N LEU A 67 -34.84 12.10 -17.11
CA LEU A 67 -35.72 11.12 -16.47
C LEU A 67 -34.98 10.48 -15.29
N VAL A 68 -35.54 10.61 -14.08
CA VAL A 68 -34.99 10.12 -12.82
C VAL A 68 -35.95 9.10 -12.21
N PRO A 69 -35.51 7.90 -11.84
CA PRO A 69 -36.36 6.95 -11.11
C PRO A 69 -36.79 7.52 -9.75
N GLU A 70 -38.06 7.38 -9.39
CA GLU A 70 -38.59 7.77 -8.08
C GLU A 70 -37.90 6.98 -6.96
N GLY A 71 -37.53 7.69 -5.88
CA GLY A 71 -36.74 7.12 -4.77
C GLY A 71 -35.23 7.10 -4.99
N TYR A 72 -34.73 7.47 -6.17
CA TYR A 72 -33.29 7.54 -6.46
C TYR A 72 -32.79 8.99 -6.52
N THR A 73 -31.59 9.22 -6.00
CA THR A 73 -30.86 10.49 -6.15
C THR A 73 -29.96 10.41 -7.38
N MET A 74 -30.22 11.23 -8.40
CA MET A 74 -29.32 11.40 -9.54
C MET A 74 -28.23 12.42 -9.18
N ARG A 75 -26.95 12.03 -9.27
CA ARG A 75 -25.84 12.98 -9.23
C ARG A 75 -25.57 13.49 -10.64
N LYS A 76 -25.62 14.81 -10.83
CA LYS A 76 -25.19 15.45 -12.08
C LYS A 76 -23.67 15.30 -12.20
N ILE A 77 -23.21 14.67 -13.27
CA ILE A 77 -21.78 14.54 -13.56
C ILE A 77 -21.34 15.84 -14.25
N GLU A 78 -20.56 16.65 -13.55
CA GLU A 78 -19.93 17.84 -14.12
C GLU A 78 -18.49 17.47 -14.50
N PRO A 79 -18.10 17.59 -15.79
CA PRO A 79 -16.73 17.30 -16.20
C PRO A 79 -15.71 18.16 -15.43
N ALA A 80 -14.51 17.60 -15.24
CA ALA A 80 -13.40 18.34 -14.65
C ALA A 80 -13.07 19.59 -15.50
N LYS A 81 -12.78 20.70 -14.84
CA LYS A 81 -12.37 21.94 -15.51
C LYS A 81 -11.01 21.82 -16.18
N ASN A 82 -10.12 21.06 -15.56
CA ASN A 82 -8.75 20.82 -16.01
C ASN A 82 -8.48 19.32 -16.15
N TYR A 83 -7.50 18.97 -16.98
CA TYR A 83 -7.07 17.59 -17.25
C TYR A 83 -5.96 17.13 -16.28
N ASP A 84 -6.16 17.34 -14.99
CA ASP A 84 -5.27 16.85 -13.93
C ASP A 84 -6.01 15.88 -12.99
N VAL A 85 -5.23 15.09 -12.24
CA VAL A 85 -5.75 14.03 -11.36
C VAL A 85 -6.69 14.58 -10.30
N VAL A 86 -6.36 15.74 -9.72
CA VAL A 86 -7.11 16.31 -8.60
C VAL A 86 -8.43 16.91 -9.08
N SER A 87 -8.41 17.64 -10.19
CA SER A 87 -9.62 18.15 -10.85
C SER A 87 -10.57 17.01 -11.23
N PHE A 88 -10.04 15.90 -11.76
CA PHE A 88 -10.85 14.73 -12.08
C PHE A 88 -11.42 14.06 -10.83
N ALA A 89 -10.61 13.90 -9.80
CA ALA A 89 -11.04 13.30 -8.53
C ALA A 89 -12.14 14.13 -7.84
N ARG A 90 -12.02 15.46 -7.85
CA ARG A 90 -13.02 16.41 -7.34
C ARG A 90 -14.32 16.36 -8.13
N ALA A 91 -14.24 16.29 -9.46
CA ALA A 91 -15.41 16.17 -10.34
C ALA A 91 -16.21 14.88 -10.03
N MET A 92 -15.54 13.79 -9.68
CA MET A 92 -16.18 12.53 -9.29
C MET A 92 -16.63 12.50 -7.82
N ASN A 93 -15.90 13.16 -6.92
CA ASN A 93 -16.13 13.18 -5.48
C ASN A 93 -15.89 14.59 -4.94
N GLN A 94 -16.96 15.34 -4.66
CA GLN A 94 -16.85 16.69 -4.10
C GLN A 94 -16.11 16.74 -2.75
N ASP A 95 -16.14 15.64 -2.00
CA ASP A 95 -15.46 15.44 -0.72
C ASP A 95 -14.09 14.74 -0.86
N PHE A 96 -13.48 14.79 -2.05
CA PHE A 96 -12.21 14.12 -2.34
C PHE A 96 -11.10 14.50 -1.36
N ALA A 97 -10.81 15.79 -1.21
CA ALA A 97 -9.70 16.27 -0.39
C ALA A 97 -9.81 15.83 1.09
N PRO A 98 -10.93 16.09 1.82
CA PRO A 98 -11.04 15.64 3.21
C PRO A 98 -11.01 14.10 3.34
N ARG A 99 -11.50 13.36 2.34
CA ARG A 99 -11.43 11.88 2.34
C ARG A 99 -10.01 11.37 2.11
N LEU A 100 -9.27 11.97 1.18
CA LEU A 100 -7.86 11.63 0.93
C LEU A 100 -7.04 11.89 2.19
N LYS A 101 -7.18 13.06 2.79
CA LYS A 101 -6.51 13.41 4.05
C LYS A 101 -6.78 12.35 5.13
N LYS A 102 -8.05 12.09 5.43
CA LYS A 102 -8.44 11.08 6.44
C LYS A 102 -7.88 9.69 6.14
N LEU A 103 -7.82 9.31 4.86
CA LEU A 103 -7.31 8.00 4.44
C LEU A 103 -5.82 7.85 4.76
N PHE A 104 -5.03 8.88 4.41
CA PHE A 104 -3.57 8.89 4.52
C PHE A 104 -3.03 9.46 5.84
N ASP A 105 -3.88 9.99 6.72
CA ASP A 105 -3.50 10.50 8.05
C ASP A 105 -2.57 9.55 8.82
N PRO A 106 -2.81 8.22 8.89
CA PRO A 106 -1.89 7.29 9.56
C PRO A 106 -0.50 7.23 8.92
N GLU A 107 -0.44 7.29 7.58
CA GLU A 107 0.83 7.27 6.85
C GLU A 107 1.58 8.60 6.94
N VAL A 108 0.85 9.70 6.96
CA VAL A 108 1.41 11.03 7.23
C VAL A 108 1.99 11.06 8.64
N GLU A 109 1.26 10.58 9.65
CA GLU A 109 1.77 10.48 11.02
C GLU A 109 3.02 9.59 11.12
N ALA A 110 3.03 8.45 10.43
CA ALA A 110 4.19 7.57 10.34
C ALA A 110 5.40 8.31 9.74
N ALA A 111 5.22 9.01 8.62
CA ALA A 111 6.29 9.74 7.95
C ALA A 111 6.85 10.88 8.81
N LEU A 112 5.98 11.64 9.48
CA LEU A 112 6.38 12.72 10.39
C LEU A 112 7.14 12.17 11.60
N THR A 113 6.72 11.02 12.14
CA THR A 113 7.40 10.35 13.25
C THR A 113 8.76 9.83 12.82
N ALA A 114 8.87 9.27 11.62
CA ALA A 114 10.13 8.82 11.06
C ALA A 114 11.13 9.99 10.89
N GLN A 115 10.66 11.13 10.37
CA GLN A 115 11.51 12.33 10.23
C GLN A 115 11.98 12.88 11.58
N LYS A 116 11.14 12.80 12.63
CA LYS A 116 11.50 13.26 13.98
C LYS A 116 12.47 12.31 14.70
N THR A 117 12.31 11.00 14.50
CA THR A 117 13.03 9.97 15.28
C THR A 117 14.22 9.37 14.53
N GLY A 118 14.28 9.54 13.21
CA GLY A 118 15.23 8.86 12.33
C GLY A 118 14.94 7.36 12.13
N ILE A 119 13.81 6.86 12.63
CA ILE A 119 13.40 5.45 12.52
C ILE A 119 12.21 5.35 11.57
N TYR A 120 12.42 4.65 10.47
CA TYR A 120 11.43 4.40 9.43
C TYR A 120 10.85 3.01 9.62
N ILE A 121 9.52 2.92 9.67
CA ILE A 121 8.83 1.65 9.83
C ILE A 121 7.98 1.40 8.60
N GLY A 122 8.47 0.50 7.75
CA GLY A 122 7.89 0.21 6.45
C GLY A 122 7.35 -1.21 6.38
N TRP A 123 6.27 -1.41 5.65
CA TRP A 123 5.79 -2.73 5.27
C TRP A 123 5.86 -2.87 3.76
N ARG A 124 6.62 -3.86 3.28
CA ARG A 124 6.90 -4.08 1.85
C ARG A 124 7.34 -5.50 1.55
N CYS A 125 7.28 -5.89 0.29
CA CYS A 125 8.04 -7.05 -0.19
C CYS A 125 9.55 -6.76 -0.05
N PRO A 126 10.37 -7.70 0.46
CA PRO A 126 11.80 -7.49 0.67
C PRO A 126 12.58 -7.04 -0.58
N GLU A 127 12.12 -7.44 -1.76
CA GLU A 127 12.71 -7.07 -3.06
C GLU A 127 12.42 -5.63 -3.50
N PHE A 128 11.48 -4.93 -2.86
CA PHE A 128 11.04 -3.60 -3.30
C PHE A 128 11.86 -2.47 -2.68
N LYS A 129 12.02 -1.39 -3.46
CA LYS A 129 12.68 -0.14 -3.07
C LYS A 129 11.68 0.98 -2.72
N HIS A 130 10.51 0.59 -2.25
CA HIS A 130 9.48 1.49 -1.72
C HIS A 130 8.64 0.72 -0.70
N ASP A 131 8.05 1.45 0.25
CA ASP A 131 7.13 0.86 1.21
C ASP A 131 5.71 0.83 0.64
N CYS A 132 5.05 -0.32 0.75
CA CYS A 132 3.64 -0.47 0.38
C CYS A 132 2.74 0.22 1.41
N GLN A 133 3.16 0.22 2.68
CA GLN A 133 2.50 0.92 3.77
C GLN A 133 3.53 1.50 4.73
N ARG A 134 3.29 2.72 5.20
CA ARG A 134 4.03 3.32 6.31
C ARG A 134 3.31 3.00 7.62
N VAL A 135 4.08 2.53 8.59
CA VAL A 135 3.55 1.98 9.85
C VAL A 135 3.81 2.97 10.98
N ASN A 136 2.79 3.19 11.80
CA ASN A 136 2.87 4.04 12.99
C ASN A 136 2.57 3.26 14.28
N ASP A 137 2.69 3.93 15.41
CA ASP A 137 2.48 3.38 16.75
C ASP A 137 1.05 2.84 16.99
N TYR A 138 0.07 3.33 16.24
CA TYR A 138 -1.34 2.88 16.30
C TYR A 138 -1.67 1.81 15.26
N SER A 139 -0.68 1.33 14.52
CA SER A 139 -0.88 0.25 13.56
C SER A 139 -0.99 -1.10 14.25
N LYS A 140 -1.86 -1.96 13.73
CA LYS A 140 -2.14 -3.27 14.31
C LYS A 140 -1.09 -4.30 13.88
N CYS A 141 -0.61 -5.08 14.85
CA CYS A 141 0.16 -6.29 14.63
C CYS A 141 -0.79 -7.47 14.35
N PHE A 142 -0.33 -8.49 13.64
CA PHE A 142 -1.02 -9.77 13.48
C PHE A 142 -1.51 -10.38 14.82
N CYS A 143 -0.88 -10.07 15.95
CA CYS A 143 -1.37 -10.55 17.25
C CYS A 143 -2.63 -9.84 17.76
N GLY A 144 -3.12 -8.82 17.04
CA GLY A 144 -4.28 -7.99 17.39
C GLY A 144 -3.95 -6.70 18.14
N HIS A 145 -2.74 -6.56 18.68
CA HIS A 145 -2.31 -5.40 19.47
C HIS A 145 -1.59 -4.34 18.64
N LEU A 146 -1.54 -3.11 19.16
CA LEU A 146 -0.90 -1.97 18.51
C LEU A 146 0.62 -2.00 18.66
N LEU A 147 1.35 -1.33 17.75
CA LEU A 147 2.81 -1.22 17.81
C LEU A 147 3.29 -0.58 19.13
N ASN A 148 2.60 0.43 19.66
CA ASN A 148 2.95 1.01 20.97
C ASN A 148 2.76 0.04 22.15
N GLY A 149 2.00 -1.04 21.97
CA GLY A 149 1.87 -2.16 22.91
C GLY A 149 2.96 -3.24 22.75
N HIS A 150 3.86 -3.09 21.78
CA HIS A 150 5.03 -3.93 21.60
C HIS A 150 6.26 -3.32 22.29
N ALA A 151 7.33 -4.10 22.45
CA ALA A 151 8.61 -3.70 23.05
C ALA A 151 9.20 -2.45 22.40
N ASN A 152 10.12 -1.78 23.09
CA ASN A 152 10.86 -0.66 22.50
C ASN A 152 11.66 -1.18 21.29
N TYR A 153 11.76 -0.34 20.26
CA TYR A 153 12.43 -0.69 19.00
C TYR A 153 13.47 0.37 18.63
N THR A 154 14.36 -0.02 17.72
CA THR A 154 15.38 0.82 17.09
C THR A 154 15.30 0.61 15.58
N GLY A 155 15.96 1.45 14.79
CA GLY A 155 16.06 1.26 13.33
C GLY A 155 16.90 0.04 12.87
N LYS A 156 17.17 -0.92 13.76
CA LYS A 156 17.81 -2.22 13.45
C LYS A 156 17.05 -3.39 14.10
N SER A 157 15.86 -3.13 14.65
CA SER A 157 15.08 -4.13 15.36
C SER A 157 14.50 -5.17 14.42
N VAL A 158 14.88 -6.43 14.59
CA VAL A 158 14.32 -7.57 13.85
C VAL A 158 13.14 -8.19 14.61
N GLN A 159 13.19 -8.17 15.93
CA GLN A 159 12.14 -8.69 16.80
C GLN A 159 11.69 -7.61 17.77
N VAL A 160 10.41 -7.27 17.68
CA VAL A 160 9.74 -6.33 18.59
C VAL A 160 8.57 -7.09 19.23
N PRO A 161 8.79 -7.84 20.32
CA PRO A 161 7.78 -8.70 20.93
C PRO A 161 6.63 -7.90 21.55
N CYS A 162 5.44 -8.50 21.63
CA CYS A 162 4.28 -7.85 22.25
C CYS A 162 4.44 -7.82 23.79
N ARG A 163 4.11 -6.69 24.42
CA ARG A 163 4.14 -6.53 25.88
C ARG A 163 2.80 -6.80 26.57
N GLN A 164 1.73 -7.00 25.79
CA GLN A 164 0.42 -7.29 26.35
C GLN A 164 0.43 -8.64 27.09
N GLY A 165 -0.05 -8.66 28.33
CA GLY A 165 -0.02 -9.82 29.22
C GLY A 165 -0.56 -11.10 28.57
N GLY A 166 0.26 -12.15 28.52
CA GLY A 166 -0.10 -13.46 27.95
C GLY A 166 0.00 -13.57 26.43
N CYS A 167 0.35 -12.50 25.70
CA CYS A 167 0.56 -12.57 24.27
C CYS A 167 1.87 -13.30 23.92
N LYS A 168 1.81 -14.33 23.06
CA LYS A 168 2.98 -15.11 22.64
C LYS A 168 3.77 -14.49 21.47
N CYS A 169 3.34 -13.31 21.00
CA CYS A 169 3.90 -12.68 19.81
C CYS A 169 5.35 -12.23 20.04
N LYS A 170 6.27 -12.74 19.22
CA LYS A 170 7.72 -12.48 19.33
C LYS A 170 8.24 -11.32 18.49
N GLY A 171 7.44 -10.84 17.54
CA GLY A 171 7.83 -9.78 16.64
C GLY A 171 6.61 -9.09 16.05
N PHE A 172 6.68 -7.77 15.94
CA PHE A 172 5.67 -6.97 15.28
C PHE A 172 5.60 -7.36 13.80
N ALA A 173 4.40 -7.69 13.33
CA ALA A 173 4.12 -7.99 11.94
C ALA A 173 2.86 -7.23 11.58
N TRP A 174 3.00 -6.13 10.85
CA TRP A 174 1.87 -5.28 10.48
C TRP A 174 0.78 -6.09 9.78
N ILE A 175 -0.48 -5.88 10.16
CA ILE A 175 -1.64 -6.44 9.49
C ILE A 175 -2.61 -5.29 9.18
N PRO A 176 -3.24 -5.27 7.99
CA PRO A 176 -4.34 -4.36 7.71
C PRO A 176 -5.37 -4.38 8.84
N SER A 177 -5.83 -3.19 9.22
CA SER A 177 -6.85 -3.03 10.27
C SER A 177 -8.10 -2.32 9.78
N ARG A 178 -8.03 -1.74 8.58
CA ARG A 178 -9.13 -1.10 7.87
C ARG A 178 -9.27 -1.72 6.48
N PRO A 179 -10.47 -1.79 5.89
CA PRO A 179 -10.63 -2.27 4.52
C PRO A 179 -9.91 -1.37 3.50
N GLU A 180 -9.69 -0.09 3.81
CA GLU A 180 -8.97 0.82 2.91
C GLU A 180 -7.49 0.46 2.76
N ASP A 181 -6.88 -0.11 3.80
CA ASP A 181 -5.47 -0.53 3.80
C ASP A 181 -5.19 -1.61 2.72
N VAL A 182 -6.25 -2.26 2.23
CA VAL A 182 -6.22 -3.33 1.21
C VAL A 182 -7.10 -3.01 0.00
N GLY A 183 -7.46 -1.73 -0.19
CA GLY A 183 -8.21 -1.29 -1.36
C GLY A 183 -9.69 -1.72 -1.39
N GLU A 184 -10.21 -2.31 -0.30
CA GLU A 184 -11.60 -2.78 -0.22
C GLU A 184 -12.56 -1.68 0.27
N PHE A 185 -12.38 -0.44 -0.21
CA PHE A 185 -13.11 0.76 0.23
C PHE A 185 -14.64 0.66 0.07
N TRP A 186 -15.15 -0.27 -0.74
CA TRP A 186 -16.58 -0.50 -0.91
C TRP A 186 -17.26 -1.04 0.36
N HIS A 187 -16.52 -1.60 1.32
CA HIS A 187 -17.09 -2.06 2.58
C HIS A 187 -17.76 -0.93 3.37
N GLN A 188 -17.17 0.26 3.37
CA GLN A 188 -17.73 1.44 4.05
C GLN A 188 -19.07 1.92 3.47
N ARG A 189 -19.42 1.49 2.25
CA ARG A 189 -20.69 1.89 1.60
C ARG A 189 -21.86 1.02 2.02
N ARG A 190 -21.64 -0.07 2.77
CA ARG A 190 -22.73 -0.93 3.25
C ARG A 190 -23.38 -0.24 4.45
N ARG A 191 -24.72 -0.25 4.48
CA ARG A 191 -25.54 0.45 5.48
C ARG A 191 -25.16 0.08 6.93
N ASP A 192 -24.88 -1.19 7.18
CA ASP A 192 -24.62 -1.72 8.52
C ASP A 192 -23.14 -2.09 8.73
N PHE A 193 -22.22 -1.44 8.00
CA PHE A 193 -20.79 -1.68 8.18
C PHE A 193 -20.26 -0.98 9.43
N ASP A 194 -19.72 -1.75 10.37
CA ASP A 194 -18.97 -1.25 11.51
C ASP A 194 -17.46 -1.45 11.28
N PRO A 195 -16.70 -0.36 11.05
CA PRO A 195 -15.25 -0.42 10.87
C PRO A 195 -14.52 -1.09 12.03
N SER A 196 -15.03 -0.99 13.26
CA SER A 196 -14.39 -1.56 14.45
C SER A 196 -14.39 -3.09 14.48
N THR A 197 -15.27 -3.71 13.69
CA THR A 197 -15.41 -5.17 13.59
C THR A 197 -14.61 -5.77 12.45
N TRP A 198 -14.09 -4.94 11.53
CA TRP A 198 -13.35 -5.46 10.38
C TRP A 198 -12.04 -6.10 10.82
N ARG A 199 -11.72 -7.25 10.23
CA ARG A 199 -10.49 -8.00 10.48
C ARG A 199 -10.00 -8.60 9.18
N ALA A 200 -8.70 -8.52 8.94
CA ALA A 200 -8.04 -9.20 7.83
C ALA A 200 -8.29 -10.72 7.91
N LYS A 201 -8.67 -11.33 6.79
CA LYS A 201 -9.05 -12.76 6.71
C LYS A 201 -8.03 -13.58 5.94
N CYS A 202 -7.87 -14.82 6.39
CA CYS A 202 -7.19 -15.88 5.66
C CYS A 202 -8.11 -16.47 4.58
N ARG A 203 -7.56 -17.18 3.58
CA ARG A 203 -8.32 -17.98 2.62
C ARG A 203 -9.22 -19.03 3.27
N CYS A 204 -8.86 -19.52 4.47
CA CYS A 204 -9.72 -20.39 5.28
C CYS A 204 -10.94 -19.68 5.89
N LYS A 205 -11.12 -18.39 5.62
CA LYS A 205 -12.22 -17.50 6.02
C LYS A 205 -12.23 -17.08 7.49
N HIS A 206 -11.33 -17.61 8.30
CA HIS A 206 -11.05 -17.12 9.65
C HIS A 206 -10.19 -15.85 9.61
N THR A 207 -10.29 -15.06 10.67
CA THR A 207 -9.55 -13.82 10.89
C THR A 207 -8.11 -14.09 11.29
N HIS A 208 -7.24 -13.10 11.12
CA HIS A 208 -5.84 -13.19 11.60
C HIS A 208 -5.74 -13.40 13.13
N GLU A 209 -6.69 -12.90 13.92
CA GLU A 209 -6.72 -13.09 15.39
C GLU A 209 -7.03 -14.55 15.79
N GLU A 210 -7.69 -15.30 14.92
CA GLU A 210 -7.93 -16.74 15.08
C GLU A 210 -6.72 -17.60 14.70
N HIS A 211 -5.66 -17.00 14.16
CA HIS A 211 -4.41 -17.68 13.86
C HIS A 211 -3.38 -17.47 14.99
N GLU A 212 -2.45 -18.41 15.16
CA GLU A 212 -1.33 -18.25 16.09
C GLU A 212 -0.49 -17.03 15.71
N PRO A 213 -0.06 -16.16 16.64
CA PRO A 213 0.73 -14.97 16.33
C PRO A 213 2.23 -15.27 16.13
N THR A 214 2.61 -16.53 15.94
CA THR A 214 4.01 -16.95 15.77
C THR A 214 4.12 -18.11 14.78
N GLY A 215 5.35 -18.37 14.33
CA GLY A 215 5.65 -19.44 13.38
C GLY A 215 4.89 -19.25 12.08
N MET A 216 4.36 -20.34 11.54
CA MET A 216 3.60 -20.34 10.29
C MET A 216 2.21 -19.70 10.40
N ARG A 217 1.79 -19.24 11.60
CA ARG A 217 0.46 -18.67 11.84
C ARG A 217 -0.67 -19.65 11.54
N ARG A 218 -0.61 -20.86 12.13
CA ARG A 218 -1.64 -21.90 12.00
C ARG A 218 -2.99 -21.41 12.55
N CYS A 219 -4.08 -21.74 11.86
CA CYS A 219 -5.43 -21.45 12.31
C CYS A 219 -5.79 -22.25 13.57
N ARG A 220 -6.43 -21.61 14.56
CA ARG A 220 -6.86 -22.24 15.82
C ARG A 220 -8.36 -22.54 15.86
N SER A 221 -9.11 -22.12 14.86
CA SER A 221 -10.54 -22.36 14.78
C SER A 221 -10.80 -23.87 14.70
N ARG A 222 -11.75 -24.34 15.53
CA ARG A 222 -12.03 -25.77 15.71
C ARG A 222 -12.39 -26.43 14.37
N GLY A 223 -11.70 -27.50 14.03
CA GLY A 223 -11.93 -28.25 12.79
C GLY A 223 -11.27 -27.66 11.53
N CYS A 224 -10.53 -26.55 11.65
CA CYS A 224 -9.78 -25.99 10.52
C CYS A 224 -8.38 -26.64 10.42
N SER A 225 -8.03 -27.15 9.24
CA SER A 225 -6.71 -27.74 8.95
C SER A 225 -5.69 -26.74 8.38
N CYS A 226 -6.04 -25.45 8.33
CA CYS A 226 -5.22 -24.40 7.76
C CYS A 226 -3.90 -24.24 8.54
N GLY A 227 -2.81 -24.72 7.93
CA GLY A 227 -1.49 -24.79 8.54
C GLY A 227 -0.69 -23.49 8.53
N HIS A 228 -1.07 -22.54 7.68
CA HIS A 228 -0.42 -21.24 7.54
C HIS A 228 -1.42 -20.13 7.18
N PHE A 229 -1.13 -18.89 7.56
CA PHE A 229 -1.92 -17.76 7.10
C PHE A 229 -1.63 -17.47 5.62
N ASP A 230 -2.69 -17.40 4.81
CA ASP A 230 -2.68 -17.08 3.37
C ASP A 230 -3.75 -16.00 3.18
N SER A 231 -3.36 -14.78 2.83
CA SER A 231 -4.31 -13.65 2.81
C SER A 231 -5.41 -13.84 1.75
N ASN A 232 -6.66 -13.59 2.15
CA ASN A 232 -7.80 -13.52 1.21
C ASN A 232 -7.94 -12.13 0.55
N PHE A 233 -6.91 -11.30 0.66
CA PHE A 233 -6.82 -9.97 0.09
C PHE A 233 -5.43 -9.81 -0.52
N LEU A 234 -5.29 -8.83 -1.41
CA LEU A 234 -4.01 -8.41 -1.98
C LEU A 234 -3.63 -7.03 -1.45
N CYS A 235 -2.34 -6.74 -1.41
CA CYS A 235 -1.85 -5.39 -1.12
C CYS A 235 -2.34 -4.41 -2.19
N ALA A 236 -2.94 -3.29 -1.77
CA ALA A 236 -3.42 -2.26 -2.69
C ALA A 236 -2.31 -1.55 -3.47
N ALA A 237 -1.06 -1.59 -2.99
CA ALA A 237 0.08 -0.93 -3.62
C ALA A 237 0.82 -1.82 -4.63
N CYS A 238 0.87 -3.15 -4.42
CA CYS A 238 1.71 -4.05 -5.22
C CYS A 238 1.04 -5.34 -5.71
N ASP A 239 -0.24 -5.54 -5.39
CA ASP A 239 -1.02 -6.74 -5.75
C ASP A 239 -0.44 -8.08 -5.26
N ASN A 240 0.55 -8.08 -4.36
CA ASN A 240 1.03 -9.30 -3.71
C ASN A 240 0.21 -9.67 -2.47
N HIS A 241 0.25 -10.95 -2.13
CA HIS A 241 -0.33 -11.46 -0.88
C HIS A 241 0.42 -10.95 0.37
N TRP A 242 -0.26 -10.89 1.52
CA TRP A 242 0.29 -10.34 2.76
C TRP A 242 1.57 -11.06 3.20
N GLU A 243 1.59 -12.39 3.11
CA GLU A 243 2.72 -13.22 3.52
C GLU A 243 3.98 -13.09 2.64
N ARG A 244 3.94 -12.27 1.58
CA ARG A 244 5.12 -11.85 0.80
C ARG A 244 5.83 -10.63 1.37
N HIS A 245 5.23 -9.97 2.36
CA HIS A 245 5.73 -8.73 2.91
C HIS A 245 6.29 -8.94 4.31
N ASP A 246 7.28 -8.11 4.63
CA ASP A 246 7.84 -8.01 5.97
C ASP A 246 7.66 -6.58 6.53
N THR A 247 7.71 -6.47 7.85
CA THR A 247 7.80 -5.17 8.52
C THR A 247 9.24 -4.86 8.85
N PHE A 248 9.75 -3.75 8.32
CA PHE A 248 11.13 -3.31 8.48
C PHE A 248 11.19 -2.15 9.46
N PHE A 249 12.16 -2.19 10.38
CA PHE A 249 12.54 -1.08 11.23
C PHE A 249 13.94 -0.64 10.81
N GLU A 250 14.05 0.54 10.22
CA GLU A 250 15.26 0.98 9.54
C GLU A 250 15.68 2.37 9.99
N THR A 251 17.00 2.59 10.11
CA THR A 251 17.52 3.95 10.23
C THR A 251 17.55 4.65 8.88
N GLU A 252 17.65 5.97 8.90
CA GLU A 252 17.85 6.75 7.68
C GLU A 252 19.05 6.27 6.85
N ASP A 253 20.20 6.00 7.50
CA ASP A 253 21.41 5.55 6.81
C ASP A 253 21.22 4.23 6.07
N ILE A 254 20.53 3.26 6.70
CA ILE A 254 20.22 1.97 6.07
C ILE A 254 19.38 2.21 4.82
N ARG A 255 18.35 3.06 4.93
CA ARG A 255 17.48 3.39 3.79
C ARG A 255 18.23 4.09 2.68
N ARG A 256 19.10 5.06 2.99
CA ARG A 256 19.95 5.73 2.00
C ARG A 256 20.86 4.74 1.27
N GLN A 257 21.50 3.84 2.01
CA GLN A 257 22.36 2.80 1.45
C GLN A 257 21.57 1.87 0.52
N ASP A 258 20.33 1.54 0.90
CA ASP A 258 19.47 0.65 0.14
C ASP A 258 18.67 1.36 -0.97
N GLY A 259 18.84 2.68 -1.16
CA GLY A 259 18.13 3.46 -2.17
C GLY A 259 16.62 3.58 -1.88
N LEU A 260 16.24 3.58 -0.60
CA LEU A 260 14.86 3.75 -0.14
C LEU A 260 14.56 5.23 0.18
N PRO A 261 13.29 5.67 0.06
CA PRO A 261 12.90 7.04 0.37
C PRO A 261 13.14 7.40 1.84
N VAL A 262 13.59 8.63 2.07
CA VAL A 262 13.89 9.22 3.38
C VAL A 262 13.44 10.68 3.45
N GLY A 263 13.26 11.22 4.65
CA GLY A 263 12.86 12.61 4.86
C GLY A 263 11.56 12.94 4.12
N THR A 264 11.58 14.00 3.31
CA THR A 264 10.43 14.45 2.53
C THR A 264 10.00 13.46 1.44
N ASP A 265 10.91 12.65 0.92
CA ASP A 265 10.60 11.63 -0.09
C ASP A 265 9.83 10.45 0.54
N TYR A 266 9.84 10.34 1.87
CA TYR A 266 9.04 9.36 2.60
C TYR A 266 7.61 9.85 2.88
N ILE A 267 7.24 11.09 2.58
CA ILE A 267 5.87 11.59 2.75
C ILE A 267 4.95 10.96 1.69
N PRO A 268 3.69 10.61 2.00
CA PRO A 268 2.73 10.17 0.99
C PRO A 268 2.62 11.17 -0.17
N PHE A 269 2.69 10.66 -1.40
CA PHE A 269 2.61 11.44 -2.64
C PHE A 269 3.69 12.52 -2.78
N ALA A 270 4.90 12.31 -2.23
CA ALA A 270 6.00 13.28 -2.29
C ALA A 270 6.22 13.87 -3.71
N GLU A 271 6.02 13.04 -4.74
CA GLU A 271 6.14 13.33 -6.17
C GLU A 271 4.95 14.08 -6.81
N MET A 272 3.82 14.19 -6.11
CA MET A 272 2.59 14.88 -6.57
C MET A 272 2.20 15.98 -5.56
N PRO A 273 2.68 17.24 -5.75
CA PRO A 273 2.51 18.32 -4.79
C PRO A 273 1.06 18.54 -4.31
N ASP A 274 0.09 18.53 -5.22
CA ASP A 274 -1.31 18.77 -4.89
C ASP A 274 -1.86 17.68 -3.96
N LEU A 275 -1.57 16.40 -4.25
CA LEU A 275 -2.01 15.27 -3.42
C LEU A 275 -1.25 15.20 -2.09
N ARG A 276 0.05 15.52 -2.11
CA ARG A 276 0.87 15.64 -0.91
C ARG A 276 0.33 16.71 0.03
N ASN A 277 0.01 17.89 -0.51
CA ASN A 277 -0.53 19.01 0.25
C ASN A 277 -1.89 18.62 0.83
N ILE A 278 -2.80 18.03 0.05
CA ILE A 278 -4.07 17.49 0.58
C ILE A 278 -3.82 16.48 1.71
N ALA A 279 -2.88 15.56 1.57
CA ALA A 279 -2.58 14.58 2.62
C ALA A 279 -2.08 15.26 3.91
N LEU A 280 -1.25 16.29 3.78
CA LEU A 280 -0.67 17.01 4.92
C LEU A 280 -1.67 17.97 5.59
N THR A 281 -2.38 18.79 4.82
CA THR A 281 -3.18 19.93 5.30
C THR A 281 -4.68 19.76 5.07
N GLY A 282 -5.07 18.98 4.06
CA GLY A 282 -6.45 18.88 3.57
C GLY A 282 -6.76 19.85 2.43
N ASP A 283 -5.79 20.67 2.01
CA ASP A 283 -5.91 21.63 0.92
C ASP A 283 -4.74 21.45 -0.06
N GLU A 284 -5.03 21.38 -1.36
CA GLU A 284 -4.03 21.20 -2.42
C GLU A 284 -3.11 22.40 -2.58
N ASN A 285 -3.60 23.60 -2.26
CA ASN A 285 -2.85 24.85 -2.43
C ASN A 285 -2.07 25.23 -1.17
N ASP A 286 -2.27 24.53 -0.05
CA ASP A 286 -1.58 24.79 1.21
C ASP A 286 -0.35 23.90 1.34
N ASP A 287 0.81 24.42 0.94
CA ASP A 287 2.11 23.77 1.10
C ASP A 287 2.81 24.12 2.42
N SER A 288 2.16 24.85 3.33
CA SER A 288 2.79 25.38 4.56
C SER A 288 3.44 24.30 5.42
N LYS A 289 2.78 23.14 5.57
CA LYS A 289 3.35 22.00 6.30
C LYS A 289 4.54 21.39 5.59
N TYR A 290 4.51 21.31 4.26
CA TYR A 290 5.65 20.80 3.48
C TYR A 290 6.84 21.76 3.57
N LEU A 291 6.60 23.07 3.46
CA LEU A 291 7.63 24.10 3.65
C LEU A 291 8.20 24.06 5.06
N ALA A 292 7.36 23.90 6.10
CA ALA A 292 7.85 23.75 7.47
C ALA A 292 8.75 22.52 7.65
N LEU A 293 8.46 21.40 6.96
CA LEU A 293 9.30 20.19 7.01
C LEU A 293 10.62 20.34 6.25
N THR A 294 10.68 21.22 5.25
CA THR A 294 11.90 21.50 4.48
C THR A 294 12.73 22.65 5.07
N GLN A 295 12.09 23.63 5.73
CA GLN A 295 12.71 24.89 6.18
C GLN A 295 12.83 25.03 7.71
N GLY A 296 12.00 24.32 8.51
CA GLY A 296 11.93 24.48 9.98
C GLY A 296 13.03 23.75 10.77
N GLU A 297 13.09 23.96 12.09
CA GLU A 297 14.00 23.24 13.01
C GLU A 297 13.81 21.72 12.91
N GLY A 298 14.77 21.06 12.27
CA GLY A 298 14.64 19.70 11.75
C GLY A 298 15.13 19.57 10.30
N SER A 299 15.25 20.70 9.59
CA SER A 299 16.05 20.83 8.37
C SER A 299 17.45 20.29 8.64
N ILE A 300 17.81 19.23 7.93
CA ILE A 300 19.17 18.69 7.91
C ILE A 300 19.95 19.56 6.92
N PRO A 301 20.95 20.34 7.36
CA PRO A 301 21.96 20.83 6.44
C PRO A 301 22.66 19.60 5.85
N GLN A 302 22.67 19.47 4.53
CA GLN A 302 23.14 18.29 3.79
C GLN A 302 24.63 17.93 4.01
N SER A 303 25.37 18.60 4.89
CA SER A 303 26.82 18.52 4.92
C SER A 303 27.44 17.92 6.18
N ASN A 304 26.73 17.73 7.30
CA ASN A 304 27.30 17.09 8.50
C ASN A 304 26.23 16.82 9.57
N ARG A 305 25.94 15.56 9.92
CA ARG A 305 25.27 15.25 11.20
C ARG A 305 25.78 13.98 11.91
N PRO A 306 25.66 13.95 13.25
CA PRO A 306 26.28 12.98 14.16
C PRO A 306 25.35 11.79 14.51
N MET A 307 25.91 10.75 15.14
CA MET A 307 25.36 9.38 15.23
C MET A 307 24.42 9.04 16.43
N GLY A 308 23.77 9.98 17.14
CA GLY A 308 22.80 9.56 18.18
C GLY A 308 22.23 10.62 19.15
N ASN A 309 21.19 10.22 19.89
CA ASN A 309 20.27 11.06 20.69
C ASN A 309 20.85 11.73 21.95
N ASP A 310 22.07 11.39 22.40
CA ASP A 310 22.63 11.92 23.67
C ASP A 310 23.94 12.71 23.49
N THR A 311 24.30 13.13 22.27
CA THR A 311 25.58 13.84 22.04
C THR A 311 25.38 15.36 21.98
N PRO A 312 26.00 16.15 22.88
CA PRO A 312 25.86 17.61 22.84
C PRO A 312 26.55 18.21 21.60
N VAL A 313 25.92 19.25 21.05
CA VAL A 313 26.36 19.94 19.83
C VAL A 313 27.66 20.71 20.12
N ASN A 314 28.75 20.36 19.44
CA ASN A 314 30.03 21.06 19.60
C ASN A 314 30.06 22.32 18.71
N PHE A 315 29.87 23.49 19.33
CA PHE A 315 30.02 24.78 18.64
C PHE A 315 31.47 25.27 18.71
N GLY A 316 32.28 24.76 17.77
CA GLY A 316 33.31 25.55 17.11
C GLY A 316 34.77 25.43 17.57
N GLY A 317 35.66 25.40 16.57
CA GLY A 317 36.99 25.99 16.65
C GLY A 317 38.16 25.06 16.33
N ASN A 318 38.58 24.97 15.06
CA ASN A 318 39.96 25.36 14.75
C ASN A 318 40.22 25.61 13.27
N LYS A 319 40.88 26.75 13.03
CA LYS A 319 41.52 27.14 11.78
C LYS A 319 42.70 26.19 11.52
N SER A 320 42.66 25.48 10.41
CA SER A 320 43.86 25.03 9.69
C SER A 320 43.54 25.28 8.22
N GLY A 321 44.20 26.20 7.53
CA GLY A 321 45.64 26.27 7.36
C GLY A 321 45.99 25.94 5.91
N PHE A 322 45.19 26.44 4.95
CA PHE A 322 45.51 26.37 3.53
C PHE A 322 46.56 27.46 3.24
N LYS A 323 47.79 27.05 2.93
CA LYS A 323 48.85 27.90 2.39
C LYS A 323 49.05 27.51 0.92
N PRO A 324 48.89 28.43 -0.05
CA PRO A 324 49.24 28.15 -1.43
C PRO A 324 50.75 28.03 -1.56
N VAL A 325 51.22 27.03 -2.29
CA VAL A 325 52.62 26.91 -2.73
C VAL A 325 52.68 27.50 -4.13
N TYR A 326 53.50 28.54 -4.30
CA TYR A 326 54.01 28.93 -5.61
C TYR A 326 55.36 28.26 -5.78
N ASP A 327 55.44 27.40 -6.81
CA ASP A 327 56.55 27.25 -7.75
C ASP A 327 55.94 26.85 -9.10
#